data_AF-A0AAV3PS96-F1
#
_entry.id   AF-A0AAV3PS96-F1
#
_cell.length_a   1.000
_cell.length_b   1.000
_cell.length_c   1.000
_cell.angle_alpha   90.00
_cell.angle_beta   90.00
_cell.angle_gamma   90.00
#
_symmetry.space_group_name_H-M   'P 1'
#
loop_
_entity.id
_entity.type
_entity.pdbx_description
1 polymer ?
#
loop_
_entity_poly.entity_id
_entity_poly.type
_entity_poly.pdbx_seq_one_letter_code
_entity_poly.pdbx_strand_id
1 'polypeptide(L)'
;MVGDKAWVAGGDYNVVRASTEAVRRGPLDNEAMNDFNNCFRASRVDIPVATESDHCSLNITVLPEVAQEPKPFKYQHFWSQHYLFSGIVNECWGKEFPGHEMFVLHSKTKDVRKALKNLNQEEFSCITSRAKEKQIELDEVKCKVYDANLDPSMLMKAVNLNAEYRRLSDAERQLYQNKARM
;
A
#
# COMPACT_ATOMS: atom_id res chain seq x y z
N MET A 1 -8.19 -29.97 11.19
CA MET A 1 -7.28 -29.78 10.04
C MET A 1 -7.82 -28.63 9.23
N VAL A 2 -7.03 -27.57 9.14
CA VAL A 2 -7.33 -26.37 8.35
C VAL A 2 -6.82 -26.67 6.94
N GLY A 3 -7.71 -26.68 5.94
CA GLY A 3 -7.41 -27.20 4.60
C GLY A 3 -6.41 -26.38 3.79
N ASP A 4 -5.90 -26.96 2.71
CA ASP A 4 -4.89 -26.43 1.76
C ASP A 4 -5.27 -25.13 1.03
N LYS A 5 -6.36 -24.47 1.43
CA LYS A 5 -6.80 -23.20 0.86
C LYS A 5 -6.65 -22.12 1.92
N ALA A 6 -6.01 -21.01 1.54
CA ALA A 6 -6.00 -19.81 2.35
C ALA A 6 -7.44 -19.44 2.74
N TRP A 7 -7.67 -19.28 4.03
CA TRP A 7 -8.97 -18.92 4.58
C TRP A 7 -8.78 -17.69 5.45
N VAL A 8 -9.74 -16.78 5.39
CA VAL A 8 -9.79 -15.60 6.25
C VAL A 8 -11.10 -15.67 7.03
N ALA A 9 -11.02 -15.56 8.34
CA ALA A 9 -12.18 -15.35 9.19
C ALA A 9 -12.25 -13.84 9.49
N GLY A 10 -13.23 -13.17 8.91
CA GLY A 10 -13.50 -11.75 9.14
C GLY A 10 -14.87 -11.58 9.77
N GLY A 11 -14.96 -10.77 10.81
CA GLY A 11 -16.20 -10.46 11.50
C GLY A 11 -16.01 -9.33 12.50
N ASP A 12 -17.03 -8.50 12.63
CA ASP A 12 -17.24 -7.69 13.81
C ASP A 12 -17.69 -8.62 14.94
N TYR A 13 -17.20 -8.43 16.17
CA TYR A 13 -17.70 -9.17 17.33
C TYR A 13 -19.22 -9.01 17.52
N ASN A 14 -19.91 -8.08 16.85
CA ASN A 14 -21.32 -7.77 16.96
C ASN A 14 -22.16 -8.13 15.71
N VAL A 15 -21.55 -8.45 14.56
CA VAL A 15 -22.26 -8.79 13.32
C VAL A 15 -21.78 -10.13 12.74
N VAL A 16 -22.73 -11.02 12.43
CA VAL A 16 -22.47 -12.35 11.85
C VAL A 16 -22.85 -12.37 10.36
N ARG A 17 -22.26 -13.28 9.57
CA ARG A 17 -22.58 -13.40 8.14
C ARG A 17 -23.82 -14.23 7.90
N ALA A 18 -24.01 -15.26 8.72
CA ALA A 18 -25.15 -16.14 8.69
C ALA A 18 -25.75 -16.28 10.09
N SER A 19 -27.07 -16.37 10.18
CA SER A 19 -27.78 -16.56 11.44
C SER A 19 -27.37 -17.86 12.15
N THR A 20 -26.91 -18.85 11.39
CA THR A 20 -26.38 -20.13 11.88
C THR A 20 -25.03 -20.00 12.62
N GLU A 21 -24.32 -18.88 12.47
CA GLU A 21 -23.06 -18.61 13.19
C GLU A 21 -23.31 -18.14 14.64
N ALA A 22 -24.55 -17.70 14.95
CA ALA A 22 -24.91 -17.21 16.27
C ALA A 22 -25.51 -18.32 17.15
N VAL A 23 -24.74 -18.81 18.11
CA VAL A 23 -25.20 -19.90 19.01
C VAL A 23 -26.08 -19.38 20.16
N ARG A 24 -25.95 -18.11 20.58
CA ARG A 24 -26.62 -17.55 21.77
C ARG A 24 -26.85 -16.02 21.74
N ARG A 25 -27.24 -15.42 20.61
CA ARG A 25 -27.56 -13.96 20.58
C ARG A 25 -29.06 -13.69 20.58
N GLY A 26 -29.42 -12.51 21.08
CA GLY A 26 -30.74 -11.90 20.93
C GLY A 26 -31.07 -11.59 19.45
N PRO A 27 -32.09 -10.76 19.17
CA PRO A 27 -32.53 -10.47 17.81
C PRO A 27 -31.34 -10.04 16.92
N LEU A 28 -31.19 -10.72 15.78
CA LEU A 28 -30.14 -10.41 14.81
C LEU A 28 -30.56 -9.17 14.01
N ASP A 29 -29.62 -8.23 13.85
CA ASP A 29 -29.81 -7.07 12.99
C ASP A 29 -29.61 -7.47 11.52
N ASN A 30 -30.71 -7.75 10.83
CA ASN A 30 -30.69 -8.14 9.42
C ASN A 30 -30.13 -7.06 8.50
N GLU A 31 -30.22 -5.79 8.87
CA GLU A 31 -29.71 -4.68 8.06
C GLU A 31 -28.19 -4.65 8.15
N ALA A 32 -27.63 -4.69 9.36
CA ALA A 32 -26.18 -4.79 9.57
C ALA A 32 -25.60 -6.08 8.96
N MET A 33 -26.31 -7.21 9.04
CA MET A 33 -25.88 -8.47 8.41
C MET A 33 -25.87 -8.38 6.87
N ASN A 34 -26.89 -7.74 6.27
CA ASN A 34 -26.93 -7.54 4.83
C ASN A 34 -25.84 -6.58 4.37
N ASP A 35 -25.62 -5.48 5.10
CA ASP A 35 -24.54 -4.53 4.82
C ASP A 35 -23.16 -5.20 4.88
N PHE A 36 -22.90 -5.98 5.93
CA PHE A 36 -21.65 -6.74 6.06
C PHE A 36 -21.47 -7.77 4.92
N ASN A 37 -22.54 -8.47 4.54
CA ASN A 37 -22.49 -9.42 3.41
C ASN A 37 -22.26 -8.71 2.07
N ASN A 38 -22.83 -7.53 1.86
CA ASN A 38 -22.61 -6.73 0.67
C ASN A 38 -21.16 -6.23 0.60
N CYS A 39 -20.62 -5.71 1.70
CA CYS A 39 -19.22 -5.31 1.82
C CYS A 39 -18.26 -6.48 1.52
N PHE A 40 -18.53 -7.66 2.10
CA PHE A 40 -17.74 -8.87 1.84
C PHE A 40 -17.80 -9.29 0.37
N ARG A 41 -18.99 -9.30 -0.25
CA ARG A 41 -19.18 -9.66 -1.67
C ARG A 41 -18.46 -8.70 -2.61
N ALA A 42 -18.37 -7.44 -2.23
CA ALA A 42 -17.73 -6.41 -3.01
C ALA A 42 -16.23 -6.26 -2.71
N SER A 43 -15.68 -7.11 -1.82
CA SER A 43 -14.27 -7.14 -1.49
C SER A 43 -13.48 -8.04 -2.44
N ARG A 44 -12.31 -7.57 -2.90
CA ARG A 44 -11.28 -8.35 -3.60
C ARG A 44 -10.08 -8.55 -2.68
N VAL A 45 -9.53 -9.76 -2.68
CA VAL A 45 -8.32 -10.10 -1.93
C VAL A 45 -7.18 -10.36 -2.92
N ASP A 46 -6.11 -9.60 -2.77
CA ASP A 46 -4.87 -9.75 -3.53
C ASP A 46 -3.77 -10.25 -2.57
N ILE A 47 -3.09 -11.34 -2.95
CA ILE A 47 -1.99 -11.94 -2.20
C ILE A 47 -0.69 -11.60 -2.96
N PRO A 48 0.08 -10.58 -2.54
CA PRO A 48 1.34 -10.23 -3.16
C PRO A 48 2.34 -11.39 -3.09
N VAL A 49 3.17 -11.54 -4.12
CA VAL A 49 4.17 -12.61 -4.17
C VAL A 49 5.19 -12.38 -3.05
N ALA A 50 5.28 -13.34 -2.14
CA ALA A 50 6.30 -13.33 -1.10
C ALA A 50 7.68 -13.55 -1.72
N THR A 51 8.52 -12.53 -1.69
CA THR A 51 9.88 -12.60 -2.22
C THR A 51 10.88 -13.17 -1.20
N GLU A 52 10.65 -12.96 0.10
CA GLU A 52 11.66 -13.25 1.15
C GLU A 52 11.10 -13.72 2.51
N SER A 53 9.78 -13.93 2.67
CA SER A 53 9.18 -14.41 3.94
C SER A 53 7.96 -15.29 3.70
N ASP A 54 7.80 -16.31 4.53
CA ASP A 54 6.61 -17.15 4.67
C ASP A 54 5.35 -16.39 5.14
N HIS A 55 5.50 -15.15 5.63
CA HIS A 55 4.40 -14.26 5.96
C HIS A 55 4.03 -13.37 4.76
N CYS A 56 2.99 -13.75 4.01
CA CYS A 56 2.39 -12.90 3.00
C CYS A 56 1.27 -12.03 3.60
N SER A 57 1.33 -10.72 3.38
CA SER A 57 0.25 -9.78 3.76
C SER A 57 -0.95 -9.95 2.83
N LEU A 58 -2.17 -9.96 3.38
CA LEU A 58 -3.40 -9.95 2.58
C LEU A 58 -3.82 -8.52 2.27
N ASN A 59 -3.90 -8.15 0.99
CA ASN A 59 -4.43 -6.85 0.57
C ASN A 59 -5.93 -7.00 0.26
N ILE A 60 -6.79 -6.39 1.08
CA ILE A 60 -8.24 -6.42 0.89
C ILE A 60 -8.71 -5.07 0.34
N THR A 61 -9.34 -5.08 -0.83
CA THR A 61 -9.90 -3.91 -1.50
C THR A 61 -11.42 -4.03 -1.54
N VAL A 62 -12.16 -3.09 -0.95
CA VAL A 62 -13.63 -3.06 -1.03
C VAL A 62 -14.08 -2.17 -2.19
N LEU A 63 -14.97 -2.67 -3.05
CA LEU A 63 -15.53 -1.95 -4.21
C LEU A 63 -17.02 -1.63 -3.99
N PRO A 64 -17.58 -0.56 -4.58
CA PRO A 64 -16.87 0.55 -5.19
C PRO A 64 -16.05 1.29 -4.13
N GLU A 65 -14.95 1.90 -4.55
CA GLU A 65 -14.15 2.73 -3.65
C GLU A 65 -15.06 3.87 -3.15
N VAL A 66 -15.45 3.80 -1.88
CA VAL A 66 -16.29 4.84 -1.27
C VAL A 66 -15.50 6.14 -1.37
N ALA A 67 -16.13 7.19 -1.90
CA ALA A 67 -15.54 8.50 -2.05
C ALA A 67 -14.92 8.91 -0.72
N GLN A 68 -13.59 8.95 -0.67
CA GLN A 68 -12.91 9.19 0.58
C GLN A 68 -13.06 10.67 0.93
N GLU A 69 -13.63 10.92 2.11
CA GLU A 69 -13.57 12.25 2.72
C GLU A 69 -12.11 12.72 2.77
N PRO A 70 -11.86 14.05 2.69
CA PRO A 70 -10.52 14.58 2.75
C PRO A 70 -9.83 14.16 4.05
N LYS A 71 -8.95 13.15 3.94
CA LYS A 71 -8.23 12.60 5.08
C LYS A 71 -7.31 13.68 5.67
N PRO A 72 -7.22 13.79 7.00
CA PRO A 72 -6.23 14.65 7.62
C PRO A 72 -4.84 14.25 7.13
N PHE A 73 -3.94 15.24 7.01
CA PHE A 73 -2.58 14.92 6.60
C PHE A 73 -1.91 14.06 7.65
N LYS A 74 -1.34 12.96 7.17
CA LYS A 74 -0.65 12.00 8.00
C LYS A 74 0.80 11.94 7.57
N TYR A 75 1.67 12.20 8.54
CA TYR A 75 3.10 12.01 8.35
C TYR A 75 3.38 10.54 8.04
N GLN A 76 4.20 10.30 7.02
CA GLN A 76 4.65 8.96 6.66
C GLN A 76 6.10 8.77 7.09
N HIS A 77 6.38 7.71 7.85
CA HIS A 77 7.72 7.47 8.40
C HIS A 77 8.81 7.39 7.33
N PHE A 78 8.50 6.78 6.18
CA PHE A 78 9.45 6.64 5.07
C PHE A 78 9.94 7.99 4.52
N TRP A 79 9.21 9.09 4.71
CA TRP A 79 9.71 10.41 4.33
C TRP A 79 11.00 10.74 5.05
N SER A 80 11.12 10.48 6.36
CA SER A 80 12.38 10.74 7.09
C SER A 80 13.58 9.94 6.58
N GLN A 81 13.33 8.80 5.93
CA GLN A 81 14.36 7.93 5.38
C GLN A 81 14.77 8.33 3.96
N HIS A 82 13.98 9.18 3.30
CA HIS A 82 14.24 9.62 1.93
C HIS A 82 15.40 10.62 1.91
N TYR A 83 16.36 10.42 1.00
CA TYR A 83 17.58 11.23 0.91
C TYR A 83 17.30 12.73 0.72
N LEU A 84 16.22 13.10 0.01
CA LEU A 84 15.80 14.49 -0.20
C LEU A 84 15.12 15.14 1.02
N PHE A 85 14.71 14.37 2.03
CA PHE A 85 13.87 14.87 3.12
C PHE A 85 14.51 16.04 3.86
N SER A 86 15.76 15.88 4.28
CA SER A 86 16.48 16.94 5.00
C SER A 86 16.64 18.19 4.14
N GLY A 87 16.92 18.03 2.84
CA GLY A 87 17.03 19.14 1.88
C GLY A 87 15.72 19.91 1.75
N ILE A 88 14.60 19.20 1.56
CA ILE A 88 13.26 19.78 1.47
C ILE A 88 12.91 20.57 2.74
N VAL A 89 13.15 19.99 3.91
CA VAL A 89 12.87 20.65 5.19
C VAL A 89 13.71 21.93 5.30
N ASN A 90 15.01 21.86 5.03
CA ASN A 90 15.88 23.03 5.11
C ASN A 90 15.46 24.14 4.14
N GLU A 91 15.10 23.80 2.90
CA GLU A 91 14.63 24.77 1.90
C GLU A 91 13.34 25.45 2.35
N CYS A 92 12.33 24.67 2.77
CA CYS A 92 11.05 25.21 3.23
C CYS A 92 11.19 26.06 4.50
N TRP A 93 12.05 25.64 5.44
CA TRP A 93 12.28 26.37 6.68
C TRP A 93 13.17 27.61 6.52
N GLY A 94 13.99 27.66 5.46
CA GLY A 94 14.80 28.82 5.08
C GLY A 94 13.99 29.96 4.46
N LYS A 95 12.73 29.72 4.05
CA LYS A 95 11.87 30.75 3.47
C LYS A 95 11.40 31.76 4.52
N GLU A 96 11.42 33.03 4.15
CA GLU A 96 10.87 34.11 4.95
C GLU A 96 9.38 34.29 4.66
N PHE A 97 8.60 34.48 5.73
CA PHE A 97 7.17 34.76 5.64
C PHE A 97 6.86 36.02 6.45
N PRO A 98 6.10 36.98 5.90
CA PRO A 98 5.68 38.16 6.65
C PRO A 98 4.57 37.81 7.66
N GLY A 99 4.55 38.47 8.81
CA GLY A 99 3.50 38.32 9.83
C GLY A 99 4.04 37.96 11.22
N HIS A 100 3.13 37.65 12.15
CA HIS A 100 3.51 37.24 13.50
C HIS A 100 4.08 35.80 13.51
N GLU A 101 4.89 35.48 14.51
CA GLU A 101 5.59 34.20 14.69
C GLU A 101 4.72 32.94 14.44
N MET A 102 3.48 32.92 14.95
CA MET A 102 2.55 31.80 14.72
C MET A 102 2.18 31.63 13.25
N PHE A 103 2.00 32.74 12.52
CA PHE A 103 1.75 32.70 11.09
C PHE A 103 2.97 32.20 10.32
N VAL A 104 4.17 32.62 10.73
CA VAL A 104 5.43 32.13 10.15
C VAL A 104 5.58 30.63 10.36
N LEU A 105 5.39 30.14 11.58
CA LEU A 105 5.44 28.71 11.91
C LEU A 105 4.44 27.90 11.08
N HIS A 106 3.18 28.36 11.04
CA HIS A 106 2.13 27.72 10.25
C HIS A 106 2.48 27.70 8.75
N SER A 107 3.01 28.80 8.21
CA SER A 107 3.36 28.91 6.79
C SER A 107 4.52 27.97 6.42
N LYS A 108 5.57 27.91 7.24
CA LYS A 108 6.68 26.96 7.06
C LYS A 108 6.20 25.51 7.11
N THR A 109 5.38 25.17 8.10
CA THR A 109 4.81 23.83 8.23
C THR A 109 3.92 23.46 7.04
N LYS A 110 3.12 24.42 6.55
CA LYS A 110 2.28 24.26 5.36
C LYS A 110 3.11 24.03 4.10
N ASP A 111 4.24 24.72 3.96
CA ASP A 111 5.13 24.56 2.82
C ASP A 111 5.85 23.21 2.83
N VAL A 112 6.38 22.78 3.98
CA VAL A 112 6.93 21.42 4.15
C VAL A 112 5.88 20.37 3.81
N ARG A 113 4.65 20.51 4.33
CA ARG A 113 3.55 19.60 4.03
C ARG A 113 3.27 19.51 2.53
N LYS A 114 3.33 20.62 1.80
CA LYS A 114 3.12 20.66 0.35
C LYS A 114 4.28 19.97 -0.38
N ALA A 115 5.52 20.28 -0.02
CA ALA A 115 6.69 19.68 -0.65
C ALA A 115 6.75 18.15 -0.42
N LEU A 116 6.44 17.68 0.79
CA LEU A 116 6.37 16.24 1.08
C LEU A 116 5.23 15.54 0.34
N LYS A 117 4.10 16.21 0.12
CA LYS A 117 3.03 15.69 -0.74
C LYS A 117 3.50 15.53 -2.18
N ASN A 118 4.22 16.50 -2.71
CA ASN A 118 4.78 16.42 -4.06
C ASN A 118 5.80 15.30 -4.17
N LEU A 119 6.74 15.21 -3.22
CA LEU A 119 7.69 14.09 -3.16
C LEU A 119 6.98 12.73 -3.12
N ASN A 120 5.92 12.63 -2.31
CA ASN A 120 5.11 11.43 -2.25
C ASN A 120 4.44 11.10 -3.59
N GLN A 121 3.99 12.11 -4.33
CA GLN A 121 3.41 11.94 -5.65
C GLN A 121 4.48 11.57 -6.69
N GLU A 122 5.68 12.13 -6.64
CA GLU A 122 6.72 11.84 -7.63
C GLU A 122 7.31 10.44 -7.42
N GLU A 123 7.67 10.10 -6.19
CA GLU A 123 8.40 8.86 -5.88
C GLU A 123 7.47 7.67 -5.65
N PHE A 124 6.32 7.90 -5.01
CA PHE A 124 5.43 6.83 -4.52
C PHE A 124 4.07 6.81 -5.20
N SER A 125 3.74 7.76 -6.10
CA SER A 125 2.55 7.57 -6.93
C SER A 125 2.75 6.38 -7.84
N CYS A 126 1.67 5.63 -8.03
CA CYS A 126 1.65 4.47 -8.90
C CYS A 126 2.71 3.41 -8.56
N ILE A 127 3.27 3.38 -7.33
CA ILE A 127 4.30 2.41 -6.96
C ILE A 127 3.82 0.96 -7.16
N THR A 128 2.56 0.70 -6.84
CA THR A 128 1.87 -0.57 -7.10
C THR A 128 1.80 -0.89 -8.59
N SER A 129 1.42 0.08 -9.43
CA SER A 129 1.36 -0.10 -10.88
C SER A 129 2.77 -0.35 -11.46
N ARG A 130 3.76 0.44 -11.04
CA ARG A 130 5.17 0.32 -11.46
C ARG A 130 5.78 -1.01 -11.04
N ALA A 131 5.52 -1.47 -9.81
CA ALA A 131 5.96 -2.78 -9.32
C ALA A 131 5.34 -3.91 -10.16
N LYS A 132 4.04 -3.82 -10.46
CA LYS A 132 3.33 -4.78 -11.30
C LYS A 132 3.82 -4.80 -12.75
N GLU A 133 4.05 -3.64 -13.35
CA GLU A 133 4.62 -3.51 -14.70
C GLU A 133 6.01 -4.16 -14.77
N LYS A 134 6.87 -3.88 -13.78
CA LYS A 134 8.20 -4.49 -13.70
C LYS A 134 8.15 -5.99 -13.44
N GLN A 135 7.16 -6.47 -12.70
CA GLN A 135 6.92 -7.91 -12.54
C GLN A 135 6.59 -8.58 -13.87
N ILE A 136 5.65 -8.00 -14.64
CA ILE A 136 5.25 -8.51 -15.95
C ILE A 136 6.44 -8.52 -16.90
N GLU A 137 7.21 -7.43 -16.97
CA GLU A 137 8.41 -7.34 -17.80
C GLU A 137 9.46 -8.41 -17.40
N LEU A 138 9.66 -8.62 -16.11
CA LEU A 138 10.57 -9.62 -15.59
C LEU A 138 10.14 -11.05 -15.96
N ASP A 139 8.85 -11.35 -15.87
CA ASP A 139 8.31 -12.67 -16.22
C ASP A 139 8.44 -12.94 -17.72
N GLU A 140 8.18 -11.95 -18.57
CA GLU A 140 8.40 -12.06 -20.02
C GLU A 140 9.87 -12.33 -20.38
N VAL A 141 10.81 -11.61 -19.74
CA VAL A 141 12.25 -11.81 -19.97
C VAL A 141 12.69 -13.18 -19.47
N LYS A 142 12.21 -13.63 -18.31
CA LYS A 142 12.50 -14.97 -17.79
C LYS A 142 12.05 -16.06 -18.75
N CYS A 143 10.84 -15.99 -19.30
CA CYS A 143 10.36 -16.94 -20.31
C CYS A 143 11.30 -16.99 -21.53
N LYS A 144 11.71 -15.83 -22.06
CA LYS A 144 12.63 -15.75 -23.20
C LYS A 144 14.03 -16.30 -22.90
N VAL A 145 14.52 -16.16 -21.66
CA VAL A 145 15.82 -16.72 -21.22
C VAL A 145 15.78 -18.26 -21.21
N TYR A 146 14.65 -18.87 -20.83
CA TYR A 146 14.47 -20.32 -20.90
C TYR A 146 14.48 -20.84 -22.34
N ASP A 147 13.91 -20.09 -23.28
CA ASP A 147 13.86 -20.47 -24.70
C ASP A 147 15.19 -20.20 -25.46
N ALA A 148 15.94 -19.18 -25.04
CA ALA A 148 17.15 -18.71 -25.74
C ALA A 148 18.47 -19.35 -25.27
N ASN A 149 18.43 -20.49 -24.56
CA ASN A 149 19.61 -21.18 -24.02
C ASN A 149 20.57 -20.27 -23.21
N LEU A 150 20.03 -19.43 -22.31
CA LEU A 150 20.84 -18.65 -21.37
C LEU A 150 21.79 -17.62 -22.03
N ASP A 151 21.33 -16.90 -23.06
CA ASP A 151 22.07 -15.78 -23.65
C ASP A 151 22.54 -14.77 -22.57
N PRO A 152 23.86 -14.48 -22.46
CA PRO A 152 24.40 -13.58 -21.43
C PRO A 152 23.80 -12.17 -21.41
N SER A 153 23.41 -11.64 -22.58
CA SER A 153 22.77 -10.31 -22.67
C SER A 153 21.39 -10.29 -22.02
N MET A 154 20.58 -11.33 -22.30
CA MET A 154 19.26 -11.49 -21.70
C MET A 154 19.34 -11.79 -20.19
N LEU A 155 20.34 -12.54 -19.75
CA LEU A 155 20.61 -12.76 -18.32
C LEU A 155 20.93 -11.45 -17.59
N MET A 156 21.79 -10.60 -18.16
CA MET A 156 22.10 -9.29 -17.58
C MET A 156 20.85 -8.41 -17.49
N LYS A 157 20.00 -8.42 -18.53
CA LYS A 157 18.71 -7.70 -18.51
C LYS A 157 17.79 -8.22 -17.39
N ALA A 158 17.69 -9.53 -17.22
CA ALA A 158 16.88 -10.15 -16.16
C ALA A 158 17.37 -9.76 -14.76
N VAL A 159 18.69 -9.74 -14.53
CA VAL A 159 19.28 -9.33 -13.26
C VAL A 159 18.94 -7.87 -12.93
N ASN A 160 19.09 -6.96 -13.90
CA ASN A 160 18.80 -5.54 -13.69
C ASN A 160 17.31 -5.30 -13.42
N LEU A 161 16.41 -5.91 -14.20
CA LEU A 161 14.97 -5.83 -13.98
C LEU A 161 14.55 -6.41 -12.63
N ASN A 162 15.16 -7.52 -12.21
CA ASN A 162 14.90 -8.10 -10.90
C ASN A 162 15.35 -7.17 -9.77
N ALA A 163 16.50 -6.50 -9.91
CA ALA A 163 16.94 -5.51 -8.93
C ALA A 163 16.00 -4.30 -8.85
N GLU A 164 15.51 -3.80 -9.98
CA GLU A 164 14.50 -2.73 -10.02
C GLU A 164 13.17 -3.16 -9.41
N TYR A 165 12.67 -4.35 -9.78
CA TYR A 165 11.44 -4.91 -9.22
C TYR A 165 11.52 -5.07 -7.71
N ARG A 166 12.64 -5.61 -7.19
CA ARG A 166 12.85 -5.75 -5.73
C ARG A 166 12.79 -4.40 -5.02
N ARG A 167 13.48 -3.38 -5.54
CA ARG A 167 13.44 -2.02 -4.97
C ARG A 167 12.01 -1.47 -4.90
N LEU A 168 11.23 -1.63 -5.98
CA LEU A 168 9.84 -1.16 -6.00
C LEU A 168 8.93 -1.95 -5.06
N SER A 169 9.10 -3.27 -5.02
CA SER A 169 8.34 -4.17 -4.13
C SER A 169 8.64 -3.91 -2.66
N ASP A 170 9.90 -3.66 -2.30
CA ASP A 170 10.30 -3.32 -0.93
C ASP A 170 9.72 -1.97 -0.50
N ALA A 171 9.76 -0.97 -1.37
CA ALA A 171 9.18 0.34 -1.10
C ALA A 171 7.64 0.28 -0.99
N GLU A 172 6.98 -0.52 -1.83
CA GLU A 172 5.54 -0.81 -1.71
C GLU A 172 5.20 -1.52 -0.39
N ARG A 173 5.98 -2.53 -0.01
CA ARG A 173 5.82 -3.25 1.27
C ARG A 173 5.94 -2.30 2.45
N GLN A 174 6.94 -1.42 2.47
CA GLN A 174 7.10 -0.41 3.52
C GLN A 174 5.91 0.54 3.58
N LEU A 175 5.37 0.96 2.43
CA LEU A 175 4.17 1.77 2.36
C LEU A 175 2.96 1.06 2.98
N TYR A 176 2.75 -0.22 2.66
CA TYR A 176 1.66 -1.01 3.25
C TYR A 176 1.84 -1.29 4.74
N GLN A 177 3.06 -1.60 5.19
CA GLN A 177 3.35 -1.80 6.61
C GLN A 177 3.08 -0.55 7.43
N ASN A 178 3.46 0.62 6.91
CA ASN A 178 3.14 1.89 7.54
C ASN A 178 1.63 2.10 7.58
N LYS A 179 0.90 1.79 6.49
CA LYS A 179 -0.58 1.84 6.47
C LYS A 179 -1.27 0.89 7.46
N ALA A 180 -0.69 -0.28 7.72
CA ALA A 180 -1.29 -1.30 8.59
C ALA A 180 -1.01 -1.10 10.08
N ARG A 181 0.13 -0.49 10.45
CA ARG A 181 0.48 -0.17 11.86
C ARG A 181 -0.27 1.06 12.40
N MET A 182 -1.27 1.52 11.67
CA MET A 182 -1.88 2.83 11.78
C MET A 182 -3.38 2.71 12.04
#